data_AF-A0A4U3ALA6-F1
#
_entry.id   AF-A0A4U3ALA6-F1
#
_cell.length_a   1.000
_cell.length_b   1.000
_cell.length_c   1.000
_cell.angle_alpha   90.00
_cell.angle_beta   90.00
_cell.angle_gamma   90.00
#
_symmetry.space_group_name_H-M   'P 1'
#
loop_
_entity.id
_entity.type
_entity.pdbx_description
1 polymer ?
#
loop_
_entity_poly.entity_id
_entity_poly.type
_entity_poly.pdbx_seq_one_letter_code
_entity_poly.pdbx_strand_id
1 'polypeptide(L)'
;MLIIFLLSLLILAFVFSKSINTVLNQTIRDLASDKKIPNIINVKSDDEMGELIKSVNLLIERTTYRELELQQQEQIKKELLNKLRHDINTPLTAVRLQLYYLEGEYKEQAPVLESLYEQIQYISDLTNEFNIQSTETLENTYIVNDEVNIHNLIENMIKKWSYLY
;
A
#
# COMPACT_ATOMS: atom_id res chain seq x y z
N MET A 1 -62.62 -3.87 -11.56
CA MET A 1 -61.71 -5.04 -11.48
C MET A 1 -60.37 -4.77 -12.19
N LEU A 2 -60.34 -4.48 -13.49
CA LEU A 2 -59.07 -4.20 -14.21
C LEU A 2 -58.27 -3.01 -13.66
N ILE A 3 -58.93 -1.90 -13.30
CA ILE A 3 -58.26 -0.72 -12.74
C ILE A 3 -57.60 -1.00 -11.38
N ILE A 4 -58.26 -1.81 -10.53
CA ILE A 4 -57.74 -2.18 -9.21
C ILE A 4 -56.54 -3.11 -9.36
N PHE A 5 -56.58 -4.03 -10.33
CA PHE A 5 -55.46 -4.92 -10.67
C PHE A 5 -54.25 -4.13 -11.21
N LEU A 6 -54.49 -3.14 -12.07
CA LEU A 6 -53.44 -2.26 -12.59
C LEU A 6 -52.80 -1.40 -11.48
N LEU A 7 -53.62 -0.88 -10.55
CA LEU A 7 -53.14 -0.17 -9.38
C LEU A 7 -52.32 -1.07 -8.44
N SER A 8 -52.73 -2.32 -8.20
CA SER A 8 -51.96 -3.24 -7.36
C SER A 8 -50.61 -3.59 -7.99
N LEU A 9 -50.54 -3.71 -9.32
CA LEU A 9 -49.30 -4.01 -10.04
C LEU A 9 -48.32 -2.83 -10.02
N LEU A 10 -48.85 -1.60 -10.14
CA LEU A 10 -48.07 -0.36 -9.99
C LEU A 10 -47.53 -0.17 -8.57
N ILE A 11 -48.34 -0.43 -7.54
CA ILE A 11 -47.91 -0.36 -6.14
C ILE A 11 -46.83 -1.40 -5.86
N LEU A 12 -47.00 -2.63 -6.37
CA LEU A 12 -46.02 -3.70 -6.21
C LEU A 12 -44.69 -3.34 -6.87
N ALA A 13 -44.72 -2.87 -8.13
CA ALA A 13 -43.52 -2.42 -8.84
C ALA A 13 -42.82 -1.25 -8.12
N PHE A 14 -43.58 -0.32 -7.54
CA PHE A 14 -43.03 0.80 -6.77
C PHE A 14 -42.37 0.36 -5.46
N VAL A 15 -42.97 -0.58 -4.73
CA VAL A 15 -42.41 -1.16 -3.50
C VAL A 15 -41.11 -1.92 -3.78
N PHE A 16 -41.10 -2.77 -4.80
CA PHE A 16 -39.89 -3.50 -5.19
C PHE A 16 -38.78 -2.57 -5.68
N SER A 17 -39.09 -1.58 -6.52
CA SER A 17 -38.11 -0.61 -7.02
C SER A 17 -37.44 0.18 -5.90
N LYS A 18 -38.22 0.63 -4.91
CA LYS A 18 -37.70 1.42 -3.79
C LYS A 18 -36.83 0.60 -2.84
N SER A 19 -37.22 -0.65 -2.56
CA SER A 19 -36.49 -1.55 -1.66
C SER A 19 -35.12 -1.95 -2.24
N ILE A 20 -35.07 -2.30 -3.53
CA ILE A 20 -33.82 -2.67 -4.22
C ILE A 20 -32.89 -1.46 -4.34
N ASN A 21 -33.41 -0.29 -4.75
CA ASN A 21 -32.58 0.90 -4.96
C ASN A 21 -31.93 1.42 -3.68
N THR A 22 -32.60 1.35 -2.53
CA THR A 22 -32.06 1.96 -1.30
C THR A 22 -30.93 1.13 -0.70
N VAL A 23 -31.11 -0.19 -0.56
CA VAL A 23 -30.09 -1.05 0.04
C VAL A 23 -28.89 -1.20 -0.90
N LEU A 24 -29.12 -1.46 -2.19
CA LEU A 24 -28.03 -1.72 -3.12
C LEU A 24 -27.23 -0.45 -3.47
N ASN A 25 -27.87 0.70 -3.69
CA ASN A 25 -27.11 1.93 -3.98
C ASN A 25 -26.36 2.46 -2.76
N GLN A 26 -26.87 2.30 -1.54
CA GLN A 26 -26.13 2.72 -0.34
C GLN A 26 -24.89 1.86 -0.17
N THR A 27 -25.03 0.53 -0.30
CA THR A 27 -23.91 -0.41 -0.28
C THR A 27 -22.89 -0.12 -1.37
N ILE A 28 -23.32 0.06 -2.63
CA ILE A 28 -22.39 0.37 -3.73
C ILE A 28 -21.70 1.72 -3.52
N ARG A 29 -22.40 2.73 -2.98
CA ARG A 29 -21.80 4.03 -2.65
C ARG A 29 -20.83 3.96 -1.48
N ASP A 30 -21.08 3.13 -0.48
CA ASP A 30 -20.17 2.93 0.65
C ASP A 30 -18.95 2.08 0.25
N LEU A 31 -19.13 1.09 -0.64
CA LEU A 31 -18.03 0.37 -1.30
C LEU A 31 -17.21 1.28 -2.22
N ALA A 32 -17.85 2.26 -2.85
CA ALA A 32 -17.20 3.28 -3.68
C ALA A 32 -16.74 4.51 -2.88
N SER A 33 -16.94 4.53 -1.56
CA SER A 33 -16.45 5.59 -0.68
C SER A 33 -14.99 5.34 -0.33
N ASP A 34 -14.28 6.40 0.05
CA ASP A 34 -12.83 6.44 0.33
C ASP A 34 -12.35 5.57 1.52
N LYS A 35 -13.21 4.67 2.02
CA LYS A 35 -12.85 3.70 3.06
C LYS A 35 -12.23 2.46 2.41
N LYS A 36 -10.94 2.20 2.69
CA LYS A 36 -10.22 0.99 2.25
C LYS A 36 -10.96 -0.33 2.52
N ILE A 37 -11.79 -0.41 3.58
CA ILE A 37 -12.53 -1.62 3.94
C ILE A 37 -14.02 -1.30 4.10
N PRO A 38 -14.91 -1.84 3.24
CA PRO A 38 -16.34 -1.68 3.39
C PRO A 38 -16.86 -2.46 4.60
N ASN A 39 -17.85 -1.91 5.31
CA ASN A 39 -18.51 -2.64 6.39
C ASN A 39 -19.45 -3.73 5.84
N ILE A 40 -19.57 -4.83 6.59
CA ILE A 40 -20.60 -5.84 6.31
C ILE A 40 -22.01 -5.26 6.47
N ILE A 41 -22.91 -5.71 5.60
CA ILE A 41 -24.30 -5.24 5.55
C ILE A 41 -25.14 -6.14 6.44
N ASN A 42 -26.00 -5.54 7.28
CA ASN A 42 -26.91 -6.31 8.11
C ASN A 42 -28.00 -7.00 7.27
N VAL A 43 -28.14 -8.32 7.41
CA VAL A 43 -29.17 -9.13 6.74
C VAL A 43 -30.48 -8.98 7.52
N LYS A 44 -31.45 -8.25 6.95
CA LYS A 44 -32.73 -7.94 7.62
C LYS A 44 -33.91 -8.83 7.18
N SER A 45 -33.75 -9.59 6.10
CA SER A 45 -34.79 -10.43 5.50
C SER A 45 -34.20 -11.79 5.14
N ASP A 46 -35.01 -12.84 5.14
CA ASP A 46 -34.63 -14.21 4.74
C ASP A 46 -35.22 -14.59 3.36
N ASP A 47 -35.45 -13.57 2.54
CA ASP A 47 -35.91 -13.68 1.16
C ASP A 47 -34.73 -13.60 0.17
N GLU A 48 -35.04 -13.52 -1.13
CA GLU A 48 -34.03 -13.42 -2.19
C GLU A 48 -33.13 -12.18 -2.04
N MET A 49 -33.64 -11.11 -1.43
CA MET A 49 -32.84 -9.93 -1.11
C MET A 49 -31.87 -10.20 0.05
N GLY A 50 -32.30 -10.98 1.04
CA GLY A 50 -31.43 -11.51 2.10
C GLY A 50 -30.27 -12.35 1.58
N GLU A 51 -30.57 -13.30 0.68
CA GLU A 51 -29.58 -14.13 -0.03
C GLU A 51 -28.58 -13.30 -0.85
N LEU A 52 -29.06 -12.27 -1.55
CA LEU A 52 -28.20 -11.35 -2.29
C LEU A 52 -27.26 -10.57 -1.36
N ILE A 53 -27.76 -10.07 -0.23
CA ILE A 53 -26.93 -9.35 0.77
C ILE A 53 -25.87 -10.28 1.35
N LYS A 54 -26.21 -11.55 1.67
CA LYS A 54 -25.24 -12.56 2.12
C LYS A 54 -24.12 -12.75 1.08
N SER A 55 -24.48 -12.84 -0.20
CA SER A 55 -23.52 -12.99 -1.30
C SER A 55 -22.61 -11.78 -1.47
N VAL A 56 -23.15 -10.56 -1.32
CA VAL A 56 -22.35 -9.32 -1.35
C VAL A 56 -21.39 -9.26 -0.17
N ASN A 57 -21.83 -9.61 1.05
CA ASN A 57 -20.95 -9.67 2.22
C ASN A 57 -19.77 -10.63 2.03
N LEU A 58 -20.01 -11.80 1.41
CA LEU A 58 -18.95 -12.75 1.08
C LEU A 58 -17.93 -12.15 0.10
N LEU A 59 -18.38 -11.36 -0.87
CA LEU A 59 -17.49 -10.66 -1.80
C LEU A 59 -16.68 -9.56 -1.10
N ILE A 60 -17.31 -8.80 -0.19
CA ILE A 60 -16.61 -7.80 0.64
C ILE A 60 -15.50 -8.49 1.43
N GLU A 61 -15.82 -9.56 2.17
CA GLU A 61 -14.85 -10.30 2.98
C GLU A 61 -13.68 -10.83 2.15
N ARG A 62 -13.96 -11.47 1.01
CA ARG A 62 -12.92 -12.00 0.11
C ARG A 62 -12.04 -10.88 -0.47
N THR A 63 -12.64 -9.75 -0.80
CA THR A 63 -11.91 -8.61 -1.36
C THR A 63 -10.99 -8.00 -0.31
N THR A 64 -11.52 -7.76 0.91
CA THR A 64 -10.74 -7.27 2.04
C THR A 64 -9.59 -8.21 2.40
N TYR A 65 -9.84 -9.52 2.43
CA TYR A 65 -8.78 -10.50 2.69
C TYR A 65 -7.67 -10.43 1.65
N ARG A 66 -8.03 -10.35 0.35
CA ARG A 66 -7.04 -10.22 -0.73
C ARG A 66 -6.26 -8.92 -0.64
N GLU A 67 -6.90 -7.81 -0.29
CA GLU A 67 -6.21 -6.53 -0.13
C GLU A 67 -5.19 -6.58 1.00
N LEU A 68 -5.56 -7.17 2.15
CA LEU A 68 -4.64 -7.38 3.27
C LEU A 68 -3.48 -8.32 2.90
N GLU A 69 -3.76 -9.38 2.15
CA GLU A 69 -2.73 -10.30 1.64
C GLU A 69 -1.76 -9.59 0.69
N LEU A 70 -2.28 -8.75 -0.23
CA LEU A 70 -1.45 -7.95 -1.14
C LEU A 70 -0.56 -6.96 -0.37
N GLN A 71 -1.12 -6.26 0.61
CA GLN A 71 -0.36 -5.36 1.48
C GLN A 71 0.75 -6.11 2.23
N GLN A 72 0.45 -7.29 2.75
CA GLN A 72 1.45 -8.13 3.42
C GLN A 72 2.55 -8.59 2.45
N GLN A 73 2.20 -9.04 1.25
CA GLN A 73 3.18 -9.45 0.25
C GLN A 73 4.08 -8.28 -0.18
N GLU A 74 3.51 -7.09 -0.32
CA GLU A 74 4.29 -5.90 -0.65
C GLU A 74 5.28 -5.53 0.48
N GLN A 75 4.85 -5.65 1.74
CA GLN A 75 5.72 -5.44 2.89
C GLN A 75 6.86 -6.46 2.94
N ILE A 76 6.56 -7.75 2.75
CA ILE A 76 7.58 -8.81 2.70
C ILE A 76 8.56 -8.56 1.54
N LYS A 77 8.06 -8.14 0.38
CA LYS A 77 8.90 -7.76 -0.76
C LYS A 77 9.85 -6.62 -0.40
N LYS A 78 9.36 -5.57 0.25
CA LYS A 78 10.17 -4.42 0.71
C LYS A 78 11.27 -4.86 1.68
N GLU A 79 10.94 -5.72 2.64
CA GLU A 79 11.92 -6.28 3.60
C GLU A 79 12.99 -7.12 2.91
N LEU A 80 12.59 -7.99 1.98
CA LEU A 80 13.52 -8.83 1.21
C LEU A 80 14.49 -7.98 0.39
N LEU A 81 14.00 -6.94 -0.30
CA LEU A 81 14.83 -6.05 -1.11
C LEU A 81 15.84 -5.28 -0.25
N ASN A 82 15.40 -4.76 0.90
CA ASN A 82 16.30 -4.09 1.85
C ASN A 82 17.40 -5.03 2.35
N LYS A 83 17.05 -6.29 2.62
CA LYS A 83 18.02 -7.32 3.04
C LYS A 83 19.02 -7.64 1.92
N LEU A 84 18.53 -7.87 0.70
CA LEU A 84 19.41 -8.12 -0.45
C LEU A 84 20.39 -6.97 -0.69
N ARG A 85 19.94 -5.72 -0.57
CA ARG A 85 20.83 -4.55 -0.67
C ARG A 85 21.95 -4.60 0.36
N HIS A 86 21.62 -4.85 1.63
CA HIS A 86 22.60 -4.97 2.69
C HIS A 86 23.61 -6.10 2.41
N ASP A 87 23.09 -7.25 2.01
CA ASP A 87 23.88 -8.46 1.76
C ASP A 87 24.76 -8.35 0.50
N ILE A 88 24.41 -7.49 -0.47
CA ILE A 88 25.25 -7.14 -1.64
C ILE A 88 26.29 -6.07 -1.30
N ASN A 89 25.92 -5.02 -0.56
CA ASN A 89 26.83 -3.93 -0.23
C ASN A 89 27.96 -4.38 0.71
N THR A 90 27.71 -5.37 1.56
CA THR A 90 28.70 -5.91 2.49
C THR A 90 29.94 -6.51 1.77
N PRO A 91 29.80 -7.48 0.84
CA PRO A 91 30.93 -7.98 0.08
C PRO A 91 31.53 -6.94 -0.86
N LEU A 92 30.73 -6.05 -1.47
CA LEU A 92 31.27 -4.96 -2.30
C LEU A 92 32.21 -4.03 -1.50
N THR A 93 31.85 -3.73 -0.25
CA THR A 93 32.68 -2.95 0.65
C THR A 93 33.98 -3.67 0.98
N ALA A 94 33.92 -4.99 1.22
CA ALA A 94 35.12 -5.80 1.44
C ALA A 94 36.04 -5.83 0.21
N VAL A 95 35.48 -5.97 -1.00
CA VAL A 95 36.25 -5.92 -2.26
C VAL A 95 36.86 -4.53 -2.46
N ARG A 96 36.10 -3.46 -2.23
CA ARG A 96 36.61 -2.08 -2.30
C ARG A 96 37.78 -1.85 -1.35
N LEU A 97 37.72 -2.40 -0.13
CA LEU A 97 38.83 -2.33 0.82
C LEU A 97 40.06 -3.10 0.33
N GLN A 98 39.87 -4.30 -0.25
CA GLN A 98 40.96 -5.08 -0.82
C GLN A 98 41.65 -4.32 -1.97
N LEU A 99 40.88 -3.67 -2.85
CA LEU A 99 41.42 -2.84 -3.92
C LEU A 99 42.19 -1.63 -3.39
N TYR A 100 41.71 -1.00 -2.31
CA TYR A 100 42.42 0.11 -1.66
C TYR A 100 43.80 -0.31 -1.15
N TYR A 101 43.95 -1.52 -0.61
CA TYR A 101 45.27 -2.05 -0.23
C TYR A 101 46.16 -2.30 -1.45
N LEU A 102 45.61 -2.85 -2.54
CA LEU A 102 46.37 -3.14 -3.77
C LEU A 102 46.83 -1.88 -4.50
N GLU A 103 46.06 -0.79 -4.44
CA GLU A 103 46.42 0.51 -4.99
C GLU A 103 47.70 1.09 -4.35
N GLY A 104 47.88 0.83 -3.05
CA GLY A 104 49.09 1.19 -2.31
C GLY A 104 50.34 0.44 -2.78
N GLU A 105 50.18 -0.79 -3.29
CA GLU A 105 51.29 -1.67 -3.71
C GLU A 105 51.59 -1.61 -5.23
N TYR A 106 50.58 -1.40 -6.09
CA TYR A 106 50.70 -1.56 -7.55
C TYR A 106 50.30 -0.30 -8.32
N LYS A 107 51.05 0.80 -8.16
CA LYS A 107 50.81 2.08 -8.85
C LYS A 107 50.84 2.01 -10.38
N GLU A 108 51.50 1.04 -10.99
CA GLU A 108 51.56 0.87 -12.45
C GLU A 108 50.25 0.34 -13.07
N GLN A 109 49.33 -0.21 -12.26
CA GLN A 109 48.06 -0.79 -12.71
C GLN A 109 46.85 0.12 -12.46
N ALA A 110 47.09 1.41 -12.21
CA ALA A 110 46.07 2.41 -11.91
C ALA A 110 44.82 2.38 -12.82
N PRO A 111 44.92 2.22 -14.16
CA PRO A 111 43.74 2.20 -15.03
C PRO A 111 42.80 1.00 -14.79
N VAL A 112 43.37 -0.16 -14.39
CA VAL A 112 42.59 -1.37 -14.10
C VAL A 112 41.89 -1.24 -12.75
N LEU A 113 42.58 -0.71 -11.74
CA LEU A 113 41.98 -0.44 -10.43
C LEU A 113 40.84 0.57 -10.53
N GLU A 114 41.02 1.65 -11.30
CA GLU A 114 39.99 2.67 -11.51
C GLU A 114 38.73 2.06 -12.15
N SER A 115 38.88 1.23 -13.18
CA SER A 115 37.75 0.50 -13.79
C SER A 115 37.03 -0.44 -12.80
N LEU A 116 37.76 -1.10 -11.90
CA LEU A 116 37.15 -1.96 -10.87
C LEU A 116 36.39 -1.15 -9.83
N TYR A 117 36.90 0.02 -9.43
CA TYR A 117 36.17 0.93 -8.55
C TYR A 117 34.88 1.44 -9.21
N GLU A 118 34.93 1.83 -10.48
CA GLU A 118 33.75 2.25 -11.23
C GLU A 118 32.71 1.13 -11.30
N GLN A 119 33.13 -0.12 -11.55
CA GLN A 119 32.22 -1.27 -11.57
C GLN A 119 31.58 -1.54 -10.19
N ILE A 120 32.36 -1.48 -9.11
CA ILE A 120 31.84 -1.63 -7.75
C ILE A 120 30.84 -0.53 -7.41
N GLN A 121 31.17 0.71 -7.78
CA GLN A 121 30.30 1.87 -7.57
C GLN A 121 29.01 1.72 -8.37
N TYR A 122 29.11 1.31 -9.64
CA TYR A 122 27.96 1.04 -10.49
C TYR A 122 27.02 -0.04 -9.91
N ILE A 123 27.57 -1.15 -9.42
CA ILE A 123 26.75 -2.21 -8.80
C ILE A 123 26.09 -1.70 -7.50
N SER A 124 26.82 -0.94 -6.69
CA SER A 124 26.28 -0.31 -5.48
C SER A 124 25.11 0.63 -5.83
N ASP A 125 25.28 1.48 -6.84
CA ASP A 125 24.28 2.44 -7.27
C ASP A 125 23.03 1.75 -7.84
N LEU A 126 23.19 0.74 -8.70
CA LEU A 126 22.10 -0.10 -9.18
C LEU A 126 21.31 -0.76 -8.03
N THR A 127 22.02 -1.25 -7.01
CA THR A 127 21.40 -1.91 -5.86
C THR A 127 20.63 -0.91 -4.98
N ASN A 128 21.07 0.35 -4.92
CA ASN A 128 20.41 1.41 -4.18
C ASN A 128 19.20 1.99 -4.94
N GLU A 129 19.31 2.17 -6.25
CA GLU A 129 18.28 2.76 -7.11
C GLU A 129 17.04 1.86 -7.25
N PHE A 130 17.23 0.53 -7.21
CA PHE A 130 16.14 -0.46 -7.27
C PHE A 130 15.04 -0.25 -6.20
N ASN A 131 15.34 0.44 -5.09
CA ASN A 131 14.37 0.69 -4.03
C ASN A 131 13.41 1.86 -4.32
N ILE A 132 13.81 2.85 -5.12
CA ILE A 132 13.05 4.09 -5.34
C ILE A 132 11.69 3.79 -5.97
N GLN A 133 11.64 2.85 -6.91
CA GLN A 133 10.41 2.45 -7.61
C GLN A 133 9.41 1.70 -6.71
N SER A 134 9.85 1.19 -5.55
CA SER A 134 8.98 0.54 -4.56
C SER A 134 8.61 1.43 -3.37
N THR A 135 9.26 2.59 -3.23
CA THR A 135 9.01 3.58 -2.18
C THR A 135 8.11 4.74 -2.61
N GLU A 136 7.69 4.80 -3.88
CA GLU A 136 6.63 5.70 -4.34
C GLU A 136 5.22 5.25 -3.87
N THR A 137 5.10 4.87 -2.61
CA THR A 137 3.82 4.84 -1.92
C THR A 137 3.89 5.86 -0.80
N LEU A 138 3.73 7.12 -1.17
CA LEU A 138 3.16 8.16 -0.30
C LEU A 138 1.82 7.70 0.32
N GLU A 139 1.24 6.59 -0.15
CA GLU A 139 0.00 5.95 0.31
C GLU A 139 -0.01 5.50 1.79
N ASN A 140 1.13 5.43 2.48
CA ASN A 140 1.18 5.13 3.92
C ASN A 140 1.41 6.36 4.81
N THR A 141 1.43 7.57 4.24
CA THR A 141 1.38 8.80 5.05
C THR A 141 -0.09 9.15 5.22
N TYR A 142 -0.72 8.62 6.26
CA TYR A 142 -2.05 9.07 6.65
C TYR A 142 -1.98 10.57 6.97
N ILE A 143 -2.73 11.38 6.23
CA ILE A 143 -3.00 12.77 6.65
C ILE A 143 -3.98 12.66 7.81
N VAL A 144 -3.44 12.60 9.03
CA VAL A 144 -4.24 12.69 10.25
C VAL A 144 -4.59 14.16 10.45
N ASN A 145 -5.84 14.53 10.20
CA ASN A 145 -6.34 15.88 10.41
C ASN A 145 -6.73 16.08 11.89
N ASP A 146 -5.73 16.12 12.76
CA ASP A 146 -5.90 16.49 14.17
C ASP A 146 -5.44 17.95 14.39
N GLU A 147 -6.00 18.63 15.39
CA GLU A 147 -5.49 19.95 15.81
C GLU A 147 -4.07 19.80 16.35
N VAL A 148 -3.07 20.24 15.57
CA VAL A 148 -1.66 20.16 15.96
C VAL A 148 -1.18 21.47 16.55
N ASN A 149 -0.61 21.40 17.75
CA ASN A 149 0.13 22.51 18.33
C ASN A 149 1.50 22.67 17.63
N ILE A 150 1.59 23.68 16.77
CA ILE A 150 2.80 23.98 15.98
C ILE A 150 4.04 24.21 16.85
N HIS A 151 3.89 24.78 18.05
CA HIS A 151 5.00 25.03 18.97
C HIS A 151 5.68 23.73 19.40
N ASN A 152 4.90 22.73 19.84
CA ASN A 152 5.42 21.41 20.22
C ASN A 152 6.07 20.68 19.05
N LEU A 153 5.52 20.83 17.84
CA LEU A 153 6.06 20.19 16.66
C LEU A 153 7.45 20.75 16.30
N ILE A 154 7.59 22.07 16.35
CA ILE A 154 8.87 22.74 16.12
C ILE A 154 9.88 22.37 17.21
N GLU A 155 9.48 22.34 18.48
CA GLU A 155 10.36 21.94 19.59
C GLU A 155 10.87 20.50 19.42
N ASN A 156 9.99 19.58 19.02
CA ASN A 156 10.36 18.19 18.75
C ASN A 156 11.32 18.05 17.55
N MET A 157 11.12 18.83 16.50
CA MET A 157 12.05 18.85 15.36
C MET A 157 13.43 19.35 15.77
N ILE A 158 13.49 20.44 16.55
CA ILE A 158 14.75 21.00 17.06
C ILE A 158 15.46 19.98 17.96
N LYS A 159 14.74 19.35 18.90
CA LYS A 159 15.31 18.27 19.76
C LYS A 159 15.85 17.11 18.94
N LYS A 160 15.16 16.70 17.88
CA LYS A 160 15.60 15.59 17.04
C LYS A 160 16.88 15.92 16.27
N TRP A 161 17.05 17.17 15.85
CA TRP A 161 18.25 17.65 15.16
C TRP A 161 19.41 17.97 16.10
N SER A 162 19.15 18.32 17.37
CA SER A 162 20.21 18.53 18.36
C SER A 162 20.90 17.24 18.83
N TYR A 163 20.42 16.06 18.41
CA TYR A 163 21.14 14.79 18.62
C TYR A 163 22.21 14.52 17.56
N LEU A 164 22.27 15.34 16.50
CA LEU A 164 23.22 15.19 15.39
C LEU A 164 24.44 16.13 15.52
N TYR A 165 24.55 16.86 16.63
CA TYR A 165 25.69 17.69 17.05
C TYR A 165 25.93 17.52 18.54
#